data_AF-A0A822XPP3-F1
#
_entry.id   AF-A0A822XPP3-F1
#
_cell.length_a   1.000
_cell.length_b   1.000
_cell.length_c   1.000
_cell.angle_alpha   90.00
_cell.angle_beta   90.00
_cell.angle_gamma   90.00
#
_symmetry.space_group_name_H-M   'P 1'
#
loop_
_entity.id
_entity.type
_entity.pdbx_description
1 polymer ?
#
loop_
_entity_poly.entity_id
_entity_poly.type
_entity_poly.pdbx_seq_one_letter_code
_entity_poly.pdbx_strand_id
1 'polypeptide(L)'
;MEESRDSWIWFLVKLRDALSIDDLYSWTFMSDRQKGIVEAVSCCMPGANHRFCLRHLYSNFKKLFKGKELKDVVWVVGKSYTQTDFVRYMEVIKSISRDAFEWLSRIPPDTWSKHGFDPLVKSNDIINNWTESFNAWIGEARAMPIVEMLKDIRKRWMQKIYYRHKASIALRSDLLPKVQAIIDKRSREARAIKKAIGRKQGKSSDFAQFWRQSVIWA
;
A
#
# COMPACT_ATOMS: atom_id res chain seq x y z
N MET A 1 -20.45 -17.39 7.08
CA MET A 1 -21.10 -16.15 6.63
C MET A 1 -20.52 -15.83 5.27
N GLU A 2 -21.38 -15.65 4.28
CA GLU A 2 -20.97 -15.27 2.94
C GLU A 2 -20.70 -13.76 2.89
N GLU A 3 -19.67 -13.33 2.16
CA GLU A 3 -19.36 -11.92 1.99
C GLU A 3 -20.37 -11.27 1.04
N SER A 4 -21.34 -10.56 1.63
CA SER A 4 -22.37 -9.80 0.92
C SER A 4 -22.39 -8.35 1.37
N ARG A 5 -23.07 -7.48 0.58
CA ARG A 5 -23.32 -6.09 0.96
C ARG A 5 -23.93 -5.98 2.36
N ASP A 6 -24.91 -6.80 2.68
CA ASP A 6 -25.61 -6.75 3.97
C ASP A 6 -24.71 -7.18 5.13
N SER A 7 -23.87 -8.20 4.92
CA SER A 7 -22.90 -8.63 5.93
C SER A 7 -21.86 -7.54 6.22
N TRP A 8 -21.42 -6.81 5.19
CA TRP A 8 -20.51 -5.67 5.33
C TRP A 8 -21.18 -4.48 6.00
N ILE A 9 -22.43 -4.16 5.65
CA ILE A 9 -23.20 -3.09 6.31
C ILE A 9 -23.33 -3.40 7.80
N TRP A 10 -23.75 -4.62 8.15
CA TRP A 10 -23.87 -5.04 9.55
C TRP A 10 -22.55 -4.88 10.30
N PHE A 11 -21.43 -5.33 9.71
CA PHE A 11 -20.11 -5.20 10.32
C PHE A 11 -19.70 -3.74 10.50
N LEU A 12 -19.88 -2.90 9.49
CA LEU A 12 -19.49 -1.48 9.54
C LEU A 12 -20.33 -0.69 10.55
N VAL A 13 -21.62 -1.01 10.69
CA VAL A 13 -22.47 -0.44 11.76
C VAL A 13 -21.92 -0.83 13.13
N LYS A 14 -21.62 -2.11 13.36
CA LYS A 14 -21.04 -2.56 14.64
C LYS A 14 -19.66 -1.97 14.91
N LEU A 15 -18.85 -1.81 13.88
CA LEU A 15 -17.54 -1.19 13.99
C LEU A 15 -17.68 0.29 14.38
N ARG A 16 -18.61 1.01 13.74
CA ARG A 16 -18.91 2.42 14.04
C ARG A 16 -19.32 2.59 15.50
N ASP A 17 -20.25 1.76 15.97
CA ASP A 17 -20.73 1.78 17.36
C ASP A 17 -19.57 1.50 18.34
N ALA A 18 -18.79 0.43 18.07
CA ALA A 18 -17.71 0.00 18.94
C ALA A 18 -16.57 1.02 19.06
N LEU A 19 -16.33 1.79 18.00
CA LEU A 19 -15.29 2.83 17.95
C LEU A 19 -15.84 4.24 18.27
N SER A 20 -17.14 4.37 18.55
CA SER A 20 -17.81 5.67 18.78
C SER A 20 -17.52 6.68 17.67
N ILE A 21 -17.69 6.24 16.43
CA ILE A 21 -17.42 7.08 15.25
C ILE A 21 -18.60 8.00 14.98
N ASP A 22 -18.44 9.26 15.39
CA ASP A 22 -19.40 10.35 15.16
C ASP A 22 -19.08 11.17 13.91
N ASP A 23 -17.79 11.36 13.61
CA ASP A 23 -17.33 12.01 12.39
C ASP A 23 -17.14 10.99 11.25
N LEU A 24 -17.93 11.14 10.20
CA LEU A 24 -17.93 10.25 9.03
C LEU A 24 -16.93 10.67 7.95
N TYR A 25 -16.22 11.79 8.11
CA TYR A 25 -15.35 12.37 7.07
C TYR A 25 -13.85 12.15 7.33
N SER A 26 -13.44 12.01 8.60
CA SER A 26 -12.03 11.83 8.95
C SER A 26 -11.48 10.41 8.78
N TRP A 27 -12.25 9.49 8.18
CA TRP A 27 -11.87 8.09 8.07
C TRP A 27 -11.38 7.75 6.67
N THR A 28 -10.39 6.84 6.62
CA THR A 28 -9.90 6.26 5.38
C THR A 28 -9.97 4.74 5.48
N PHE A 29 -10.78 4.13 4.62
CA PHE A 29 -10.84 2.68 4.47
C PHE A 29 -9.84 2.22 3.41
N MET A 30 -9.20 1.07 3.63
CA MET A 30 -8.43 0.40 2.58
C MET A 30 -8.97 -1.01 2.41
N SER A 31 -9.39 -1.35 1.19
CA SER A 31 -9.93 -2.68 0.87
C SER A 31 -9.29 -3.29 -0.38
N ASP A 32 -9.57 -4.56 -0.63
CA ASP A 32 -9.18 -5.30 -1.82
C ASP A 32 -10.23 -5.24 -2.95
N ARG A 33 -11.30 -4.47 -2.76
CA ARG A 33 -12.43 -4.32 -3.70
C ARG A 33 -13.23 -5.61 -3.91
N GLN A 34 -13.34 -6.45 -2.88
CA GLN A 34 -14.33 -7.53 -2.83
C GLN A 34 -15.76 -7.00 -2.98
N LYS A 35 -16.69 -7.87 -3.40
CA LYS A 35 -18.08 -7.48 -3.69
C LYS A 35 -18.76 -6.92 -2.44
N GLY A 36 -19.48 -5.81 -2.58
CA GLY A 36 -20.33 -5.25 -1.54
C GLY A 36 -19.65 -4.32 -0.53
N ILE A 37 -18.31 -4.38 -0.37
CA ILE A 37 -17.62 -3.54 0.62
C ILE A 37 -17.59 -2.06 0.23
N VAL A 38 -17.43 -1.76 -1.06
CA VAL A 38 -17.41 -0.37 -1.56
C VAL A 38 -18.77 0.26 -1.32
N GLU A 39 -19.83 -0.45 -1.71
CA GLU A 39 -21.21 -0.01 -1.53
C GLU A 39 -21.58 0.10 -0.05
N ALA A 40 -21.11 -0.81 0.79
CA ALA A 40 -21.36 -0.78 2.23
C ALA A 40 -20.64 0.41 2.91
N VAL A 41 -19.38 0.69 2.56
CA VAL A 41 -18.65 1.86 3.08
C VAL A 41 -19.37 3.15 2.69
N SER A 42 -19.75 3.31 1.41
CA SER A 42 -20.49 4.49 0.97
C SER A 42 -21.85 4.64 1.66
N CYS A 43 -22.51 3.53 2.02
CA CYS A 43 -23.78 3.55 2.74
C CYS A 43 -23.62 3.93 4.22
N CYS A 44 -22.62 3.39 4.90
CA CYS A 44 -22.44 3.59 6.34
C CYS A 44 -21.62 4.84 6.70
N MET A 45 -20.70 5.24 5.82
CA MET A 45 -19.76 6.36 6.01
C MET A 45 -19.51 7.09 4.68
N PRO A 46 -20.51 7.82 4.15
CA PRO A 46 -20.43 8.46 2.82
C PRO A 46 -19.33 9.50 2.69
N GLY A 47 -18.86 10.08 3.80
CA GLY A 47 -17.75 11.04 3.84
C GLY A 47 -16.37 10.41 3.88
N ALA A 48 -16.25 9.09 4.08
CA ALA A 48 -14.98 8.44 4.29
C ALA A 48 -14.24 8.22 2.97
N ASN A 49 -12.94 8.49 2.97
CA ASN A 49 -12.08 8.16 1.85
C ASN A 49 -11.98 6.64 1.69
N HIS A 50 -12.08 6.12 0.46
CA HIS A 50 -11.90 4.69 0.20
C HIS A 50 -10.75 4.41 -0.76
N ARG A 51 -9.73 3.72 -0.24
CA ARG A 51 -8.54 3.31 -0.98
C ARG A 51 -8.61 1.84 -1.37
N PHE A 52 -8.11 1.54 -2.56
CA PHE A 52 -7.86 0.19 -3.01
C PHE A 52 -6.41 -0.18 -2.75
N CYS A 53 -6.21 -1.33 -2.13
CA CYS A 53 -4.89 -1.90 -1.93
C CYS A 53 -4.23 -2.15 -3.29
N LEU A 54 -3.10 -1.48 -3.56
CA LEU A 54 -2.42 -1.60 -4.87
C LEU A 54 -2.02 -3.04 -5.19
N ARG A 55 -1.65 -3.85 -4.19
CA ARG A 55 -1.34 -5.26 -4.39
C ARG A 55 -2.55 -6.05 -4.91
N HIS A 56 -3.73 -5.79 -4.37
CA HIS A 56 -4.96 -6.46 -4.80
C HIS A 56 -5.44 -5.94 -6.15
N LEU A 57 -5.35 -4.62 -6.38
CA LEU A 57 -5.55 -4.02 -7.69
C LEU A 57 -4.68 -4.71 -8.74
N TYR A 58 -3.37 -4.84 -8.47
CA TYR A 58 -2.44 -5.52 -9.35
C TYR A 58 -2.76 -7.02 -9.49
N SER A 59 -3.23 -7.69 -8.44
CA SER A 59 -3.64 -9.09 -8.49
C SER A 59 -4.84 -9.32 -9.42
N ASN A 60 -5.75 -8.35 -9.53
CA ASN A 60 -6.84 -8.38 -10.50
C ASN A 60 -6.37 -8.00 -11.90
N PHE A 61 -5.52 -6.98 -12.01
CA PHE A 61 -4.91 -6.55 -13.26
C PHE A 61 -4.10 -7.68 -13.93
N LYS A 62 -3.25 -8.39 -13.18
CA LYS A 62 -2.36 -9.45 -13.71
C LYS A 62 -3.11 -10.67 -14.28
N LYS A 63 -4.39 -10.85 -13.92
CA LYS A 63 -5.24 -11.92 -14.47
C LYS A 63 -5.57 -11.65 -15.94
N LEU A 64 -5.69 -10.37 -16.30
CA LEU A 64 -6.01 -9.90 -17.65
C LEU A 64 -4.76 -9.56 -18.44
N PHE A 65 -3.80 -8.87 -17.80
CA PHE A 65 -2.60 -8.34 -18.45
C PHE A 65 -1.34 -8.91 -17.79
N LYS A 66 -0.63 -9.78 -18.51
CA LYS A 66 0.61 -10.41 -18.01
C LYS A 66 1.83 -9.65 -18.53
N GLY A 67 2.90 -9.62 -17.75
CA GLY A 67 4.18 -9.04 -18.16
C GLY A 67 4.91 -8.37 -17.00
N LYS A 68 6.24 -8.58 -16.92
CA LYS A 68 7.06 -7.97 -15.88
C LYS A 68 7.12 -6.44 -16.04
N GLU A 69 7.23 -5.95 -17.27
CA GLU A 69 7.26 -4.51 -17.52
C GLU A 69 5.98 -3.81 -17.07
N LEU A 70 4.81 -4.37 -17.40
CA LEU A 70 3.52 -3.85 -16.92
C LEU A 70 3.43 -3.88 -15.41
N LYS A 71 3.89 -4.96 -14.76
CA LYS A 71 3.96 -5.03 -13.29
C LYS A 71 4.75 -3.84 -12.75
N ASP A 72 5.99 -3.70 -13.19
CA ASP A 72 6.92 -2.73 -12.63
C ASP A 72 6.39 -1.30 -12.83
N VAL A 73 5.84 -0.99 -14.02
CA VAL A 73 5.24 0.33 -14.29
C VAL A 73 3.97 0.57 -13.47
N VAL A 74 3.07 -0.40 -13.32
CA VAL A 74 1.86 -0.25 -12.47
C VAL A 74 2.23 0.06 -11.01
N TRP A 75 3.27 -0.58 -10.49
CA TRP A 75 3.77 -0.27 -9.14
C TRP A 75 4.30 1.15 -9.03
N VAL A 76 5.00 1.64 -10.05
CA VAL A 76 5.49 3.03 -10.10
C VAL A 76 4.33 4.03 -10.21
N VAL A 77 3.34 3.77 -11.06
CA VAL A 77 2.14 4.61 -11.20
C VAL A 77 1.38 4.72 -9.88
N GLY A 78 1.14 3.59 -9.20
CA GLY A 78 0.43 3.59 -7.93
C GLY A 78 1.22 4.31 -6.80
N LYS A 79 2.55 4.28 -6.84
CA LYS A 79 3.44 4.98 -5.90
C LYS A 79 3.69 6.45 -6.25
N SER A 80 3.31 6.90 -7.45
CA SER A 80 3.61 8.24 -7.94
C SER A 80 3.06 9.30 -7.00
N TYR A 81 3.91 10.26 -6.62
CA TYR A 81 3.55 11.30 -5.64
C TYR A 81 2.89 12.51 -6.31
N THR A 82 3.29 12.82 -7.55
CA THR A 82 2.80 13.96 -8.32
C THR A 82 1.90 13.51 -9.46
N GLN A 83 0.98 14.38 -9.86
CA GLN A 83 0.12 14.13 -11.02
C GLN A 83 0.94 14.03 -12.31
N THR A 84 2.00 14.83 -12.44
CA THR A 84 2.91 14.80 -13.59
C THR A 84 3.55 13.43 -13.77
N ASP A 85 4.09 12.85 -12.69
CA ASP A 85 4.67 11.51 -12.74
C ASP A 85 3.60 10.46 -13.08
N PHE A 86 2.42 10.56 -12.45
CA PHE A 86 1.33 9.64 -12.73
C PHE A 86 0.94 9.62 -14.22
N VAL A 87 0.71 10.79 -14.82
CA VAL A 87 0.35 10.91 -16.25
C VAL A 87 1.47 10.35 -17.12
N ARG A 88 2.73 10.69 -16.82
CA ARG A 88 3.89 10.20 -17.55
C ARG A 88 3.95 8.67 -17.56
N TYR A 89 3.79 8.02 -16.40
CA TYR A 89 3.86 6.57 -16.32
C TYR A 89 2.60 5.88 -16.86
N MET A 90 1.42 6.51 -16.79
CA MET A 90 0.22 6.04 -17.48
C MET A 90 0.41 6.01 -19.00
N GLU A 91 1.08 7.00 -19.58
CA GLU A 91 1.39 7.00 -21.01
C GLU A 91 2.40 5.89 -21.39
N VAL A 92 3.34 5.56 -20.49
CA VAL A 92 4.21 4.38 -20.66
C VAL A 92 3.38 3.09 -20.70
N ILE A 93 2.40 2.92 -19.80
CA ILE A 93 1.50 1.75 -19.83
C ILE A 93 0.77 1.70 -21.17
N LYS A 94 0.23 2.83 -21.64
CA LYS A 94 -0.48 2.92 -22.93
C LYS A 94 0.41 2.53 -24.12
N SER A 95 1.69 2.87 -24.09
CA SER A 95 2.66 2.47 -25.12
C SER A 95 2.95 0.96 -25.12
N ILE A 96 2.84 0.30 -23.96
CA ILE A 96 3.04 -1.15 -23.82
C ILE A 96 1.74 -1.91 -24.18
N SER A 97 0.61 -1.44 -23.66
CA SER A 97 -0.72 -2.02 -23.92
C SER A 97 -1.80 -0.98 -23.71
N ARG A 98 -2.54 -0.68 -24.78
CA ARG A 98 -3.68 0.24 -24.75
C ARG A 98 -4.82 -0.28 -23.86
N ASP A 99 -5.13 -1.57 -23.94
CA ASP A 99 -6.19 -2.19 -23.13
C ASP A 99 -5.89 -2.11 -21.62
N ALA A 100 -4.63 -2.30 -21.24
CA ALA A 100 -4.19 -2.14 -19.85
C ALA A 100 -4.37 -0.70 -19.35
N PHE A 101 -4.03 0.29 -20.19
CA PHE A 101 -4.24 1.70 -19.89
C PHE A 101 -5.73 2.03 -19.74
N GLU A 102 -6.58 1.55 -20.66
CA GLU A 102 -8.02 1.78 -20.60
C GLU A 102 -8.63 1.14 -19.36
N TRP A 103 -8.17 -0.05 -18.98
CA TRP A 103 -8.63 -0.71 -17.74
C TRP A 103 -8.30 0.10 -16.49
N LEU A 104 -7.06 0.61 -16.37
CA LEU A 104 -6.66 1.42 -15.22
C LEU A 104 -7.36 2.78 -15.20
N SER A 105 -7.61 3.37 -16.38
CA SER A 105 -8.26 4.68 -16.52
C SER A 105 -9.73 4.67 -16.10
N ARG A 106 -10.37 3.50 -16.05
CA ARG A 106 -11.74 3.35 -15.51
C ARG A 106 -11.79 3.46 -13.98
N ILE A 107 -10.65 3.39 -13.30
CA ILE A 107 -10.57 3.39 -11.85
C ILE A 107 -10.15 4.78 -11.39
N PRO A 108 -10.96 5.48 -10.57
CA PRO A 108 -10.64 6.82 -10.10
C PRO A 108 -9.25 6.89 -9.44
N PRO A 109 -8.32 7.74 -9.93
CA PRO A 109 -6.93 7.71 -9.48
C PRO A 109 -6.72 8.00 -7.98
N ASP A 110 -7.62 8.76 -7.38
CA ASP A 110 -7.72 9.06 -5.94
C ASP A 110 -7.99 7.82 -5.06
N THR A 111 -8.46 6.72 -5.65
CA THR A 111 -8.69 5.47 -4.92
C THR A 111 -7.46 4.58 -4.86
N TRP A 112 -6.51 4.66 -5.80
CA TRP A 112 -5.42 3.67 -5.89
C TRP A 112 -4.02 4.22 -6.17
N SER A 113 -3.90 5.47 -6.59
CA SER A 113 -2.61 6.12 -6.80
C SER A 113 -2.36 7.20 -5.77
N LYS A 114 -1.15 7.18 -5.20
CA LYS A 114 -0.75 8.07 -4.12
C LYS A 114 -0.88 9.56 -4.46
N HIS A 115 -0.72 9.95 -5.73
CA HIS A 115 -0.82 11.36 -6.12
C HIS A 115 -2.23 11.92 -5.86
N GLY A 116 -3.27 11.12 -6.11
CA GLY A 116 -4.67 11.50 -5.98
C GLY A 116 -5.22 11.35 -4.56
N PHE A 117 -4.48 10.73 -3.65
CA PHE A 117 -4.92 10.61 -2.25
C PHE A 117 -5.03 11.99 -1.59
N ASP A 118 -6.05 12.14 -0.75
CA ASP A 118 -6.20 13.29 0.14
C ASP A 118 -4.88 13.56 0.89
N PRO A 119 -4.35 14.80 0.80
CA PRO A 119 -3.11 15.19 1.45
C PRO A 119 -3.07 14.93 2.96
N LEU A 120 -4.19 15.05 3.67
CA LEU A 120 -4.25 14.88 5.13
C LEU A 120 -3.98 13.45 5.57
N VAL A 121 -4.34 12.49 4.72
CA VAL A 121 -4.25 11.05 5.01
C VAL A 121 -3.22 10.35 4.12
N LYS A 122 -2.42 11.10 3.35
CA LYS A 122 -1.44 10.55 2.40
C LYS A 122 -0.33 9.83 3.16
N SER A 123 -0.24 8.51 2.99
CA SER A 123 0.78 7.68 3.62
C SER A 123 1.69 7.02 2.57
N ASN A 124 2.85 6.52 3.00
CA ASN A 124 3.70 5.69 2.13
C ASN A 124 3.13 4.27 1.94
N ASP A 125 2.20 3.87 2.80
CA ASP A 125 1.58 2.56 2.78
C ASP A 125 0.38 2.54 1.83
N ILE A 126 0.65 2.20 0.58
CA ILE A 126 -0.36 2.02 -0.48
C ILE A 126 -0.79 0.55 -0.64
N ILE A 127 -0.27 -0.31 0.23
CA ILE A 127 -0.55 -1.74 0.27
C ILE A 127 -1.09 -2.13 1.63
N ASN A 128 -1.99 -3.10 1.64
CA ASN A 128 -2.55 -3.65 2.86
C ASN A 128 -1.60 -4.68 3.51
N ASN A 129 -0.34 -4.30 3.74
CA ASN A 129 0.67 -5.21 4.26
C ASN A 129 0.40 -5.58 5.73
N TRP A 130 -0.14 -4.63 6.50
CA TRP A 130 -0.48 -4.82 7.91
C TRP A 130 -1.54 -5.89 8.10
N THR A 131 -2.68 -5.79 7.39
CA THR A 131 -3.74 -6.79 7.51
C THR A 131 -3.31 -8.14 7.00
N GLU A 132 -2.52 -8.24 5.91
CA GLU A 132 -2.02 -9.55 5.46
C GLU A 132 -1.04 -10.18 6.43
N SER A 133 -0.10 -9.39 6.97
CA SER A 133 0.83 -9.89 7.99
C SER A 133 0.09 -10.35 9.24
N PHE A 134 -0.94 -9.61 9.64
CA PHE A 134 -1.79 -9.99 10.77
C PHE A 134 -2.59 -11.26 10.48
N ASN A 135 -3.25 -11.34 9.31
CA ASN A 135 -4.03 -12.50 8.89
C ASN A 135 -3.17 -13.76 8.83
N ALA A 136 -1.95 -13.67 8.31
CA ALA A 136 -0.99 -14.78 8.32
C ALA A 136 -0.58 -15.14 9.77
N TRP A 137 -0.33 -14.14 10.61
CA TRP A 137 0.08 -14.35 12.00
C TRP A 137 -0.99 -15.04 12.87
N ILE A 138 -2.27 -14.82 12.57
CA ILE A 138 -3.40 -15.49 13.25
C ILE A 138 -3.97 -16.67 12.45
N GLY A 139 -3.32 -17.09 11.36
CA GLY A 139 -3.85 -18.09 10.44
C GLY A 139 -4.22 -19.40 11.14
N GLU A 140 -3.32 -19.92 11.97
CA GLU A 140 -3.55 -21.14 12.78
C GLU A 140 -4.61 -20.93 13.87
N ALA A 141 -4.59 -19.77 14.54
CA ALA A 141 -5.51 -19.46 15.62
C ALA A 141 -6.97 -19.43 15.14
N ARG A 142 -7.21 -19.03 13.88
CA ARG A 142 -8.54 -19.00 13.26
C ARG A 142 -9.19 -20.38 13.10
N ALA A 143 -8.41 -21.46 13.10
CA ALA A 143 -8.94 -22.83 13.06
C ALA A 143 -9.40 -23.33 14.43
N MET A 144 -9.15 -22.57 15.51
CA MET A 144 -9.49 -22.95 16.87
C MET A 144 -10.90 -22.46 17.26
N PRO A 145 -11.54 -23.06 18.28
CA PRO A 145 -12.74 -22.50 18.90
C PRO A 145 -12.53 -21.06 19.38
N ILE A 146 -13.57 -20.23 19.36
CA ILE A 146 -13.47 -18.78 19.59
C ILE A 146 -12.71 -18.40 20.87
N VAL A 147 -12.95 -19.12 21.98
CA VAL A 147 -12.28 -18.88 23.26
C VAL A 147 -10.78 -19.19 23.17
N GLU A 148 -10.42 -20.29 22.53
CA GLU A 148 -9.03 -20.70 22.35
C GLU A 148 -8.29 -19.78 21.36
N MET A 149 -8.95 -19.37 20.28
CA MET A 149 -8.43 -18.36 19.36
C MET A 149 -8.07 -17.06 20.09
N LEU A 150 -8.99 -16.55 20.93
CA LEU A 150 -8.74 -15.32 21.69
C LEU A 150 -7.62 -15.47 22.72
N LYS A 151 -7.54 -16.61 23.40
CA LYS A 151 -6.45 -16.92 24.33
C LYS A 151 -5.10 -16.96 23.61
N ASP A 152 -5.03 -17.62 22.45
CA ASP A 152 -3.81 -17.74 21.65
C ASP A 152 -3.36 -16.36 21.13
N ILE A 153 -4.27 -15.58 20.52
CA ILE A 153 -3.98 -14.22 20.05
C ILE A 153 -3.46 -13.35 21.20
N ARG A 154 -4.10 -13.39 22.38
CA ARG A 154 -3.66 -12.66 23.57
C ARG A 154 -2.26 -13.09 23.99
N LYS A 155 -1.98 -14.39 24.06
CA LYS A 155 -0.66 -14.94 24.42
C LYS A 155 0.42 -14.47 23.44
N ARG A 156 0.18 -14.58 22.14
CA ARG A 156 1.13 -14.15 21.10
C ARG A 156 1.41 -12.64 21.20
N TRP A 157 0.40 -11.81 21.48
CA TRP A 157 0.58 -10.38 21.71
C TRP A 157 1.44 -10.08 22.94
N MET A 158 1.15 -10.71 24.08
CA MET A 158 1.93 -10.52 25.30
C MET A 158 3.40 -10.88 25.09
N GLN A 159 3.68 -12.02 24.44
CA GLN A 159 5.03 -12.42 24.09
C GLN A 159 5.72 -11.39 23.18
N LYS A 160 5.02 -10.93 22.13
CA LYS A 160 5.57 -9.94 21.19
C LYS A 160 5.90 -8.61 21.88
N ILE A 161 5.02 -8.12 22.76
CA ILE A 161 5.25 -6.91 23.55
C ILE A 161 6.46 -7.10 24.46
N TYR A 162 6.53 -8.23 25.18
CA TYR A 162 7.64 -8.56 26.06
C TYR A 162 9.00 -8.57 25.31
N TYR A 163 9.10 -9.28 24.19
CA TYR A 163 10.35 -9.33 23.41
C TYR A 163 10.73 -7.96 22.83
N ARG A 164 9.75 -7.18 22.38
CA ARG A 164 10.00 -5.81 21.88
C ARG A 164 10.47 -4.88 23.00
N HIS A 165 9.90 -5.00 24.18
CA HIS A 165 10.31 -4.23 25.35
C HIS A 165 11.75 -4.59 25.76
N LYS A 166 12.06 -5.89 25.86
CA LYS A 166 13.42 -6.36 26.13
C LYS A 166 14.43 -5.86 25.08
N ALA A 167 14.09 -5.92 23.80
CA ALA A 167 14.93 -5.39 22.72
C ALA A 167 15.10 -3.86 22.80
N SER A 168 14.06 -3.14 23.22
CA SER A 168 14.12 -1.68 23.41
C SER A 168 15.07 -1.29 24.54
N ILE A 169 15.06 -2.02 25.67
CA ILE A 169 15.99 -1.78 26.78
C ILE A 169 17.45 -2.06 26.35
N ALA A 170 17.65 -3.10 25.53
CA ALA A 170 18.98 -3.46 25.04
C ALA A 170 19.49 -2.55 23.90
N LEU A 171 18.63 -1.68 23.34
CA LEU A 171 18.99 -0.81 22.23
C LEU A 171 19.92 0.30 22.74
N ARG A 172 21.14 0.35 22.19
CA ARG A 172 22.14 1.38 22.54
C ARG A 172 22.17 2.58 21.59
N SER A 173 21.54 2.46 20.43
CA SER A 173 21.49 3.49 19.41
C SER A 173 20.18 4.26 19.46
N ASP A 174 20.22 5.54 19.09
CA ASP A 174 19.02 6.39 19.00
C ASP A 174 18.03 5.91 17.93
N LEU A 175 18.53 5.16 16.94
CA LEU A 175 17.75 4.62 15.85
C LEU A 175 17.66 3.10 15.92
N LEU A 176 16.48 2.58 15.56
CA LEU A 176 16.29 1.15 15.35
C LEU A 176 17.19 0.67 14.19
N PRO A 177 17.79 -0.53 14.27
CA PRO A 177 18.69 -1.04 13.23
C PRO A 177 18.10 -1.01 11.82
N LYS A 178 16.79 -1.29 11.71
CA LYS A 178 16.07 -1.24 10.43
C LYS A 178 15.96 0.17 9.87
N VAL A 179 15.75 1.17 10.72
CA VAL A 179 15.68 2.58 10.32
C VAL A 179 17.06 3.06 9.89
N GLN A 180 18.09 2.74 10.66
CA GLN A 180 19.48 3.04 10.31
C GLN A 180 19.84 2.46 8.94
N ALA A 181 19.54 1.17 8.69
CA ALA A 181 19.81 0.52 7.41
C ALA A 181 19.09 1.21 6.23
N ILE A 182 17.87 1.71 6.43
CA ILE A 182 17.14 2.47 5.40
C ILE A 182 17.84 3.81 5.11
N ILE A 183 18.25 4.53 6.16
CA ILE A 183 18.97 5.81 6.02
C ILE A 183 20.31 5.59 5.31
N ASP A 184 21.06 4.55 5.68
CA ASP A 184 22.35 4.23 5.08
C ASP A 184 22.20 3.84 3.61
N LYS A 185 21.16 3.07 3.27
CA LYS A 185 20.84 2.74 1.87
C LYS A 185 20.54 4.02 1.07
N ARG A 186 19.62 4.87 1.54
CA ARG A 186 19.25 6.12 0.86
C ARG A 186 20.43 7.08 0.75
N SER A 187 21.26 7.16 1.78
CA SER A 187 22.48 7.98 1.78
C SER A 187 23.47 7.53 0.71
N ARG A 188 23.65 6.21 0.54
CA ARG A 188 24.50 5.65 -0.54
C ARG A 188 23.93 5.96 -1.92
N GLU A 189 22.63 5.79 -2.13
CA GLU A 189 21.94 6.09 -3.39
C GLU A 189 22.07 7.58 -3.76
N ALA A 190 21.84 8.48 -2.81
CA ALA A 190 21.98 9.92 -3.02
C ALA A 190 23.42 10.32 -3.42
N ARG A 191 24.44 9.72 -2.80
CA ARG A 191 25.85 9.93 -3.16
C ARG A 191 26.16 9.43 -4.58
N ALA A 192 25.58 8.29 -4.98
CA ALA A 192 25.76 7.75 -6.32
C ALA A 192 25.17 8.68 -7.40
N ILE A 193 24.02 9.30 -7.13
CA ILE A 193 23.39 10.28 -8.03
C ILE A 193 24.28 11.53 -8.19
N LYS A 194 24.80 12.08 -7.08
CA LYS A 194 25.73 13.23 -7.14
C LYS A 194 26.97 12.91 -7.99
N LYS A 195 27.51 11.70 -7.88
CA LYS A 195 28.66 11.25 -8.70
C LYS A 195 28.30 11.12 -10.19
N ALA A 196 27.09 10.66 -10.51
CA ALA A 196 26.62 10.57 -11.89
C ALA A 196 26.39 11.96 -12.52
N ILE A 197 25.82 12.91 -11.76
CA ILE A 197 25.64 14.30 -12.20
C ILE A 197 26.99 14.99 -12.39
N GLY A 198 27.94 14.80 -11.47
CA GLY A 198 29.30 15.33 -11.59
C GLY A 198 30.07 14.79 -12.80
N ARG A 199 29.80 13.55 -13.23
CA ARG A 199 30.36 12.98 -14.47
C ARG A 199 29.68 13.49 -15.75
N LYS A 200 28.39 13.87 -15.68
CA LYS A 200 27.62 14.35 -16.84
C LYS A 200 27.84 15.83 -17.18
N GLN A 201 28.55 16.61 -16.35
CA GLN A 201 29.02 17.95 -16.75
C GLN A 201 30.02 17.92 -17.93
N GLY A 202 30.46 16.73 -18.39
CA GLY A 202 31.32 16.59 -19.57
C GLY A 202 30.64 16.16 -20.88
N LYS A 203 29.41 15.63 -20.90
CA LYS A 203 28.73 15.22 -22.16
C LYS A 203 27.21 15.31 -22.07
N SER A 204 26.66 16.30 -22.78
CA SER A 204 25.25 16.45 -23.08
C SER A 204 24.83 15.40 -24.13
N SER A 205 24.21 14.33 -23.67
CA SER A 205 23.00 13.74 -24.26
C SER A 205 22.71 12.47 -23.50
N ASP A 206 21.43 12.12 -23.37
CA ASP A 206 20.93 10.87 -22.82
C ASP A 206 20.66 10.84 -21.30
N PHE A 207 19.69 11.65 -20.91
CA PHE A 207 18.95 11.51 -19.65
C PHE A 207 17.93 10.35 -19.70
N ALA A 208 17.57 9.87 -20.90
CA ALA A 208 16.50 8.90 -21.10
C ALA A 208 16.96 7.44 -20.90
N GLN A 209 18.22 7.10 -21.20
CA GLN A 209 18.77 5.77 -20.93
C GLN A 209 19.00 5.48 -19.45
N PHE A 210 19.41 6.47 -18.65
CA PHE A 210 19.77 6.25 -17.23
C PHE A 210 18.58 5.76 -16.39
N TRP A 211 17.37 6.22 -16.70
CA TRP A 211 16.17 5.81 -15.98
C TRP A 211 15.67 4.41 -16.35
N ARG A 212 15.97 3.89 -17.55
CA ARG A 212 15.59 2.50 -17.93
C ARG A 212 16.27 1.45 -17.04
N GLN A 213 17.45 1.74 -16.50
CA GLN A 213 18.17 0.82 -15.61
C GLN A 213 17.80 0.97 -14.13
N SER A 214 17.25 2.11 -13.71
CA SER A 214 16.88 2.35 -12.31
C SER A 214 15.49 1.77 -11.93
N VAL A 215 14.64 1.46 -12.91
CA VAL A 215 13.29 0.91 -12.68
C VAL A 215 13.30 -0.60 -12.35
N ILE A 216 14.44 -1.29 -12.48
CA ILE A 216 14.53 -2.75 -12.25
C ILE A 216 14.74 -3.11 -10.76
N TRP A 217 15.00 -2.15 -9.87
CA TRP A 217 15.34 -2.43 -8.45
C TRP A 217 14.66 -1.52 -7.41
N ALA A 218 13.35 -1.28 -7.52
CA ALA A 218 12.55 -0.58 -6.50
C ALA A 218 11.21 -1.23 -6.16
#